data_AF-A0A7S0Z1U9-F1
#
_entry.id   AF-A0A7S0Z1U9-F1
#
_cell.length_a   1.000
_cell.length_b   1.000
_cell.length_c   1.000
_cell.angle_alpha   90.00
_cell.angle_beta   90.00
_cell.angle_gamma   90.00
#
_symmetry.space_group_name_H-M   'P 1'
#
loop_
_entity.id
_entity.type
_entity.pdbx_description
1 polymer ?
#
loop_
_entity_poly.entity_id
_entity_poly.type
_entity_poly.pdbx_seq_one_letter_code
_entity_poly.pdbx_strand_id
1 'polypeptide(L)'
;GDGARDGGGGGEGGAHAYFKTLLEGIQSSDPKVEAIVANSVWAEGGVLEAFKDTCKTSFNAHSLPLTGAEAINAWVGEQTKGMIKRLLEQKPDGPAVLLNAVYFKGEWKHKFDPAKTEGGVFRGFGGSTQDCKMMKSDSKRTLYSETDSSHLVLLPYGAGRFTGVIALPKKEGPAALAGAVSELFADAGSFSRALAAQHPRHVVLSLPRFKVDYGAKSLKPALKGMGVVSGFRPGGGFLRMTADPSVFIQDVLHKAVIEVRAFCPCIRGGGDRATHGARGGGGGGG
;
A
#
# COMPACT_ATOMS: atom_id res chain seq x y z
N GLY A 1 10.87 -12.83 -52.45
CA GLY A 1 11.83 -13.18 -51.39
C GLY A 1 11.28 -12.61 -50.11
N ASP A 2 10.67 -13.47 -49.31
CA ASP A 2 10.02 -13.14 -48.05
C ASP A 2 11.00 -12.52 -47.05
N GLY A 3 10.67 -11.31 -46.58
CA GLY A 3 11.25 -10.73 -45.37
C GLY A 3 10.32 -11.01 -44.20
N ALA A 4 10.61 -12.09 -43.46
CA ALA A 4 9.91 -12.43 -42.24
C ALA A 4 10.05 -11.30 -41.21
N ARG A 5 8.90 -10.77 -40.80
CA ARG A 5 8.77 -9.95 -39.59
C ARG A 5 8.95 -10.86 -38.38
N ASP A 6 10.02 -10.64 -37.65
CA ASP A 6 10.27 -11.29 -36.37
C ASP A 6 9.26 -10.77 -35.34
N GLY A 7 8.26 -11.59 -35.07
CA GLY A 7 7.25 -11.35 -34.04
C GLY A 7 7.86 -11.67 -32.68
N GLY A 8 8.30 -10.63 -31.96
CA GLY A 8 8.80 -10.75 -30.60
C GLY A 8 7.80 -11.46 -29.68
N GLY A 9 8.12 -12.70 -29.32
CA GLY A 9 7.33 -13.55 -28.45
C GLY A 9 7.26 -13.04 -27.01
N GLY A 10 6.17 -12.35 -26.68
CA GLY A 10 5.75 -12.14 -25.29
C GLY A 10 5.03 -13.38 -24.76
N GLY A 11 5.76 -14.47 -24.55
CA GLY A 11 5.20 -15.69 -23.93
C GLY A 11 4.91 -15.50 -22.44
N GLU A 12 4.02 -16.33 -21.87
CA GLU A 12 3.66 -16.34 -20.44
C GLU A 12 4.88 -16.30 -19.50
N GLY A 13 5.99 -16.94 -19.89
CA GLY A 13 7.25 -16.91 -19.12
C GLY A 13 7.86 -15.52 -18.95
N GLY A 14 7.69 -14.63 -19.93
CA GLY A 14 8.15 -13.24 -19.85
C GLY A 14 7.36 -12.41 -18.85
N ALA A 15 6.03 -12.57 -18.83
CA ALA A 15 5.15 -11.90 -17.88
C ALA A 15 5.40 -12.39 -16.44
N HIS A 16 5.53 -13.70 -16.24
CA HIS A 16 5.81 -14.29 -14.93
C HIS A 16 7.16 -13.82 -14.37
N ALA A 17 8.22 -13.83 -15.20
CA ALA A 17 9.55 -13.35 -14.79
C ALA A 17 9.55 -11.85 -14.41
N TYR A 18 8.80 -11.04 -15.16
CA TYR A 18 8.62 -9.63 -14.85
C TYR A 18 7.94 -9.43 -13.49
N PHE A 19 6.80 -10.09 -13.24
CA PHE A 19 6.09 -9.96 -11.95
C PHE A 19 6.90 -10.47 -10.77
N LYS A 20 7.66 -11.55 -10.94
CA LYS A 20 8.60 -12.04 -9.93
C LYS A 20 9.59 -10.95 -9.52
N THR A 21 10.28 -10.37 -10.51
CA THR A 21 11.29 -9.32 -10.30
C THR A 21 10.67 -8.09 -9.64
N LEU A 22 9.45 -7.70 -10.07
CA LEU A 22 8.72 -6.58 -9.50
C LEU A 22 8.39 -6.81 -8.01
N LEU A 23 7.84 -7.98 -7.66
CA LEU A 23 7.43 -8.30 -6.29
C LEU A 23 8.64 -8.44 -5.35
N GLU A 24 9.73 -9.05 -5.81
CA GLU A 24 11.01 -9.07 -5.09
C GLU A 24 11.53 -7.63 -4.87
N GLY A 25 11.35 -6.75 -5.86
CA GLY A 25 11.72 -5.34 -5.76
C GLY A 25 10.87 -4.52 -4.79
N ILE A 26 9.63 -4.91 -4.52
CA ILE A 26 8.76 -4.21 -3.56
C ILE A 26 9.12 -4.58 -2.11
N GLN A 27 9.72 -5.74 -1.87
CA GLN A 27 10.15 -6.12 -0.54
C GLN A 27 11.28 -5.18 -0.07
N SER A 28 11.04 -4.54 1.08
CA SER A 28 11.98 -3.61 1.69
C SER A 28 12.88 -4.34 2.69
N SER A 29 14.19 -4.18 2.56
CA SER A 29 15.16 -4.55 3.61
C SER A 29 15.44 -3.39 4.58
N ASP A 30 14.80 -2.23 4.39
CA ASP A 30 14.97 -1.06 5.27
C ASP A 30 14.12 -1.22 6.53
N PRO A 31 14.69 -1.24 7.74
CA PRO A 31 13.93 -1.40 8.98
C PRO A 31 12.96 -0.24 9.27
N LYS A 32 13.09 0.89 8.56
CA LYS A 32 12.19 2.05 8.67
C LYS A 32 11.00 1.96 7.71
N VAL A 33 10.97 0.97 6.81
CA VAL A 33 9.90 0.78 5.84
C VAL A 33 9.47 -0.68 5.81
N GLU A 34 8.23 -0.90 6.21
CA GLU A 34 7.55 -2.18 6.09
C GLU A 34 6.55 -2.10 4.94
N ALA A 35 6.88 -2.77 3.84
CA ALA A 35 6.02 -2.92 2.67
C ALA A 35 5.72 -4.42 2.49
N ILE A 36 4.46 -4.78 2.62
CA ILE A 36 3.98 -6.16 2.51
C ILE A 36 2.98 -6.21 1.35
N VAL A 37 3.20 -7.15 0.44
CA VAL A 37 2.25 -7.53 -0.61
C VAL A 37 2.01 -9.02 -0.48
N ALA A 38 0.81 -9.39 -0.03
CA ALA A 38 0.40 -10.77 0.16
C ALA A 38 -0.64 -11.13 -0.88
N ASN A 39 -0.33 -12.16 -1.67
CA ASN A 39 -1.19 -12.67 -2.75
C ASN A 39 -1.66 -14.08 -2.41
N SER A 40 -2.92 -14.39 -2.67
CA SER A 40 -3.41 -15.77 -2.60
C SER A 40 -4.51 -16.09 -3.60
N VAL A 41 -4.56 -17.37 -3.94
CA VAL A 41 -5.65 -18.01 -4.69
C VAL A 41 -6.36 -18.96 -3.75
N TRP A 42 -7.68 -18.85 -3.68
CA TRP A 42 -8.51 -19.75 -2.90
C TRP A 42 -9.50 -20.43 -3.81
N ALA A 43 -9.51 -21.76 -3.86
CA ALA A 43 -10.42 -22.52 -4.72
C ALA A 43 -11.06 -23.69 -3.97
N GLU A 44 -12.33 -23.97 -4.25
CA GLU A 44 -13.01 -25.15 -3.75
C GLU A 44 -12.35 -26.41 -4.33
N GLY A 45 -12.10 -27.42 -3.48
CA GLY A 45 -11.31 -28.60 -3.87
C GLY A 45 -9.81 -28.35 -4.05
N GLY A 46 -9.36 -27.08 -3.96
CA GLY A 46 -7.96 -26.71 -4.15
C GLY A 46 -7.56 -26.53 -5.62
N VAL A 47 -6.26 -26.56 -5.88
CA VAL A 47 -5.67 -26.36 -7.22
C VAL A 47 -4.58 -27.41 -7.48
N LEU A 48 -4.21 -27.59 -8.74
CA LEU A 48 -3.15 -28.50 -9.18
C LEU A 48 -1.79 -28.07 -8.63
N GLU A 49 -0.91 -29.04 -8.30
CA GLU A 49 0.42 -28.76 -7.73
C GLU A 49 1.28 -27.87 -8.65
N ALA A 50 1.29 -28.14 -9.96
CA ALA A 50 2.02 -27.30 -10.92
C ALA A 50 1.54 -25.83 -10.91
N PHE A 51 0.25 -25.60 -10.63
CA PHE A 51 -0.29 -24.26 -10.48
C PHE A 51 0.14 -23.62 -9.15
N LYS A 52 0.15 -24.38 -8.04
CA LYS A 52 0.69 -23.92 -6.75
C LYS A 52 2.13 -23.47 -6.88
N ASP A 53 2.95 -24.26 -7.56
CA ASP A 53 4.37 -23.95 -7.80
C ASP A 53 4.52 -22.68 -8.62
N THR A 54 3.71 -22.49 -9.66
CA THR A 54 3.71 -21.25 -10.45
C THR A 54 3.32 -20.04 -9.61
N CYS A 55 2.25 -20.14 -8.80
CA CYS A 55 1.82 -19.08 -7.89
C CYS A 55 2.93 -18.69 -6.91
N LYS A 56 3.56 -19.67 -6.27
CA LYS A 56 4.62 -19.43 -5.30
C LYS A 56 5.85 -18.81 -5.94
N THR A 57 6.31 -19.35 -7.07
CA THR A 57 7.58 -18.94 -7.70
C THR A 57 7.50 -17.60 -8.43
N SER A 58 6.39 -17.32 -9.08
CA SER A 58 6.25 -16.16 -9.98
C SER A 58 5.55 -14.98 -9.31
N PHE A 59 4.68 -15.24 -8.33
CA PHE A 59 3.82 -14.21 -7.73
C PHE A 59 3.94 -14.10 -6.21
N ASN A 60 4.85 -14.86 -5.60
CA ASN A 60 4.96 -15.03 -4.15
C ASN A 60 3.58 -15.25 -3.50
N ALA A 61 2.75 -16.05 -4.18
CA ALA A 61 1.35 -16.24 -3.84
C ALA A 61 1.11 -17.63 -3.25
N HIS A 62 0.23 -17.71 -2.26
CA HIS A 62 -0.21 -18.99 -1.70
C HIS A 62 -1.48 -19.46 -2.40
N SER A 63 -1.59 -20.75 -2.66
CA SER A 63 -2.79 -21.35 -3.24
C SER A 63 -3.37 -22.36 -2.26
N LEU A 64 -4.59 -22.11 -1.80
CA LEU A 64 -5.19 -22.79 -0.64
C LEU A 64 -6.63 -23.24 -0.94
N PRO A 65 -7.12 -24.31 -0.30
CA PRO A 65 -8.53 -24.69 -0.40
C PRO A 65 -9.45 -23.62 0.21
N LEU A 66 -10.55 -23.30 -0.47
CA LEU A 66 -11.55 -22.33 0.01
C LEU A 66 -12.52 -22.96 1.02
N THR A 67 -12.12 -23.00 2.29
CA THR A 67 -12.88 -23.64 3.38
C THR A 67 -13.79 -22.70 4.15
N GLY A 68 -13.41 -21.43 4.34
CA GLY A 68 -14.17 -20.47 5.15
C GLY A 68 -13.51 -19.10 5.26
N ALA A 69 -14.23 -18.14 5.83
CA ALA A 69 -13.73 -16.78 6.05
C ALA A 69 -12.59 -16.76 7.09
N GLU A 70 -12.66 -17.64 8.08
CA GLU A 70 -11.72 -17.76 9.18
C GLU A 70 -10.33 -18.15 8.67
N ALA A 71 -10.26 -19.12 7.74
CA ALA A 71 -9.02 -19.53 7.11
C ALA A 71 -8.38 -18.39 6.32
N ILE A 72 -9.18 -17.64 5.55
CA ILE A 72 -8.72 -16.46 4.82
C ILE A 72 -8.21 -15.38 5.79
N ASN A 73 -8.98 -15.06 6.82
CA ASN A 73 -8.61 -14.03 7.79
C ASN A 73 -7.36 -14.42 8.60
N ALA A 74 -7.21 -15.68 8.98
CA ALA A 74 -6.01 -16.20 9.64
C ALA A 74 -4.78 -16.07 8.72
N TRP A 75 -4.90 -16.48 7.46
CA TRP A 75 -3.83 -16.33 6.48
C TRP A 75 -3.46 -14.86 6.26
N VAL A 76 -4.44 -13.96 6.05
CA VAL A 76 -4.16 -12.53 5.88
C VAL A 76 -3.51 -11.95 7.14
N GLY A 77 -3.98 -12.33 8.32
CA GLY A 77 -3.41 -11.92 9.60
C GLY A 77 -1.95 -12.34 9.73
N GLU A 78 -1.63 -13.58 9.40
CA GLU A 78 -0.24 -14.08 9.41
C GLU A 78 0.63 -13.35 8.38
N GLN A 79 0.20 -13.31 7.11
CA GLN A 79 0.97 -12.72 6.02
C GLN A 79 1.20 -11.22 6.19
N THR A 80 0.32 -10.54 6.92
CA THR A 80 0.44 -9.10 7.22
C THR A 80 0.92 -8.82 8.64
N LYS A 81 1.44 -9.83 9.36
CA LYS A 81 1.96 -9.71 10.74
C LYS A 81 0.97 -9.05 11.70
N GLY A 82 -0.32 -9.36 11.53
CA GLY A 82 -1.42 -8.86 12.35
C GLY A 82 -1.88 -7.44 12.02
N MET A 83 -1.33 -6.80 10.99
CA MET A 83 -1.72 -5.44 10.58
C MET A 83 -3.08 -5.42 9.89
N ILE A 84 -3.39 -6.47 9.12
CA ILE A 84 -4.71 -6.70 8.54
C ILE A 84 -5.29 -7.95 9.21
N LYS A 85 -6.07 -7.75 10.27
CA LYS A 85 -6.62 -8.85 11.08
C LYS A 85 -7.84 -9.52 10.46
N ARG A 86 -8.62 -8.75 9.69
CA ARG A 86 -9.88 -9.21 9.10
C ARG A 86 -10.05 -8.58 7.73
N LEU A 87 -10.32 -9.44 6.75
CA LEU A 87 -10.63 -9.08 5.37
C LEU A 87 -12.10 -9.38 5.07
N LEU A 88 -12.63 -10.51 5.57
CA LEU A 88 -13.98 -10.97 5.29
C LEU A 88 -14.79 -11.23 6.56
N GLU A 89 -16.09 -11.01 6.45
CA GLU A 89 -17.03 -11.40 7.49
C GLU A 89 -17.59 -12.80 7.28
N GLN A 90 -17.80 -13.18 6.02
CA GLN A 90 -18.41 -14.44 5.61
C GLN A 90 -17.56 -15.10 4.54
N LYS A 91 -17.72 -16.42 4.34
CA LYS A 91 -17.03 -17.14 3.27
C LYS A 91 -17.44 -16.52 1.94
N PRO A 92 -16.51 -16.21 1.02
CA PRO A 92 -16.87 -15.80 -0.33
C PRO A 92 -17.69 -16.90 -1.01
N ASP A 93 -18.74 -16.49 -1.71
CA ASP A 93 -19.50 -17.39 -2.55
C ASP A 93 -18.64 -17.89 -3.73
N GLY A 94 -19.08 -18.97 -4.35
CA GLY A 94 -18.53 -19.46 -5.61
C GLY A 94 -17.21 -20.25 -5.50
N PRO A 95 -16.72 -20.77 -6.64
CA PRO A 95 -15.74 -21.85 -6.63
C PRO A 95 -14.29 -21.38 -6.46
N ALA A 96 -13.98 -20.10 -6.70
CA ALA A 96 -12.65 -19.56 -6.42
C ALA A 96 -12.65 -18.04 -6.22
N VAL A 97 -11.70 -17.53 -5.43
CA VAL A 97 -11.42 -16.11 -5.28
C VAL A 97 -9.92 -15.83 -5.29
N LEU A 98 -9.55 -14.67 -5.84
CA LEU A 98 -8.19 -14.13 -5.74
C LEU A 98 -8.16 -13.07 -4.64
N LEU A 99 -7.09 -13.04 -3.87
CA LEU A 99 -6.95 -12.11 -2.77
C LEU A 99 -5.59 -11.42 -2.81
N ASN A 100 -5.62 -10.10 -2.71
CA ASN A 100 -4.43 -9.26 -2.62
C ASN A 100 -4.57 -8.34 -1.40
N ALA A 101 -3.64 -8.48 -0.46
CA ALA A 101 -3.54 -7.65 0.73
C ALA A 101 -2.24 -6.86 0.70
N VAL A 102 -2.33 -5.54 0.74
CA VAL A 102 -1.19 -4.62 0.72
C VAL A 102 -1.15 -3.85 2.02
N TYR A 103 0.00 -3.86 2.68
CA TYR A 103 0.28 -3.04 3.85
C TYR A 103 1.53 -2.22 3.60
N PHE A 104 1.44 -0.91 3.83
CA PHE A 104 2.60 -0.02 3.79
C PHE A 104 2.67 0.79 5.07
N LYS A 105 3.84 0.75 5.71
CA LYS A 105 4.20 1.59 6.84
C LYS A 105 5.62 2.08 6.64
N GLY A 106 5.79 3.39 6.55
CA GLY A 106 7.09 4.01 6.38
C GLY A 106 7.31 5.15 7.36
N GLU A 107 8.55 5.29 7.81
CA GLU A 107 9.03 6.54 8.43
C GLU A 107 9.61 7.45 7.36
N TRP A 108 9.27 8.74 7.41
CA TRP A 108 9.90 9.73 6.56
C TRP A 108 11.42 9.75 6.78
N LYS A 109 12.19 9.85 5.68
CA LYS A 109 13.65 10.03 5.71
C LYS A 109 14.02 11.30 6.46
N HIS A 110 13.30 12.38 6.17
CA HIS A 110 13.37 13.65 6.88
C HIS A 110 12.11 13.79 7.75
N LYS A 111 12.28 13.58 9.07
CA LYS A 111 11.16 13.49 10.00
C LYS A 111 10.56 14.86 10.30
N PHE A 112 9.26 14.87 10.55
CA PHE A 112 8.57 16.03 11.09
C PHE A 112 8.85 16.13 12.60
N ASP A 113 9.11 17.34 13.08
CA ASP A 113 9.26 17.60 14.51
C ASP A 113 7.88 17.49 15.19
N PRO A 114 7.67 16.54 16.12
CA PRO A 114 6.40 16.42 16.83
C PRO A 114 6.00 17.68 17.59
N ALA A 115 6.97 18.48 18.06
CA ALA A 115 6.70 19.73 18.77
C ALA A 115 6.10 20.81 17.85
N LYS A 116 6.31 20.70 16.53
CA LYS A 116 5.72 21.58 15.51
C LYS A 116 4.40 21.07 14.97
N THR A 117 3.92 19.92 15.44
CA THR A 117 2.62 19.37 15.04
C THR A 117 1.51 20.06 15.80
N GLU A 118 0.61 20.71 15.08
CA GLU A 118 -0.47 21.51 15.67
C GLU A 118 -1.85 20.95 15.29
N GLY A 119 -2.88 21.43 16.00
CA GLY A 119 -4.26 21.19 15.57
C GLY A 119 -4.56 21.94 14.27
N GLY A 120 -5.38 21.37 13.40
CA GLY A 120 -5.86 22.03 12.20
C GLY A 120 -7.09 21.34 11.62
N VAL A 121 -7.71 21.98 10.65
CA VAL A 121 -8.93 21.47 10.00
C VAL A 121 -8.57 20.91 8.62
N PHE A 122 -8.95 19.66 8.37
CA PHE A 122 -8.91 19.06 7.03
C PHE A 122 -10.27 19.24 6.35
N ARG A 123 -10.27 19.71 5.10
CA ARG A 123 -11.47 19.84 4.27
C ARG A 123 -11.55 18.65 3.32
N GLY A 124 -12.54 17.79 3.50
CA GLY A 124 -12.79 16.60 2.70
C GLY A 124 -13.48 16.89 1.38
N PHE A 125 -13.54 15.86 0.52
CA PHE A 125 -14.09 15.96 -0.83
C PHE A 125 -15.52 16.52 -0.85
N GLY A 126 -16.41 16.10 0.04
CA GLY A 126 -17.81 16.56 0.08
C GLY A 126 -18.04 17.89 0.80
N GLY A 127 -16.99 18.67 1.08
CA GLY A 127 -17.07 19.87 1.91
C GLY A 127 -17.15 19.60 3.41
N SER A 128 -17.06 18.32 3.82
CA SER A 128 -16.95 17.95 5.23
C SER A 128 -15.64 18.49 5.82
N THR A 129 -15.68 18.84 7.10
CA THR A 129 -14.49 19.25 7.84
C THR A 129 -14.20 18.26 8.95
N GLN A 130 -12.93 18.04 9.23
CA GLN A 130 -12.49 17.19 10.33
C GLN A 130 -11.26 17.79 11.00
N ASP A 131 -11.28 17.85 12.33
CA ASP A 131 -10.10 18.21 13.09
C ASP A 131 -9.03 17.13 12.99
N CYS A 132 -7.79 17.56 12.80
CA CYS A 132 -6.66 16.68 12.64
C CYS A 132 -5.38 17.28 13.23
N LYS A 133 -4.32 16.48 13.26
CA LYS A 133 -2.98 16.92 13.62
C LYS A 133 -2.20 17.22 12.34
N MET A 134 -1.85 18.49 12.12
CA MET A 134 -1.08 18.97 10.99
C MET A 134 0.41 18.93 11.33
N MET A 135 1.15 18.04 10.70
CA MET A 135 2.61 17.98 10.78
C MET A 135 3.19 19.13 9.97
N LYS A 136 4.15 19.87 10.53
CA LYS A 136 4.77 21.02 9.86
C LYS A 136 6.26 20.81 9.61
N SER A 137 6.72 21.24 8.45
CA SER A 137 8.14 21.27 8.08
C SER A 137 8.44 22.55 7.30
N ASP A 138 9.61 23.11 7.54
CA ASP A 138 10.15 24.25 6.79
C ASP A 138 11.53 23.83 6.28
N SER A 139 11.58 23.37 5.03
CA SER A 139 12.76 22.76 4.43
C SER A 139 13.15 23.50 3.17
N LYS A 140 14.42 23.90 3.10
CA LYS A 140 15.01 24.61 1.94
C LYS A 140 15.22 23.71 0.71
N ARG A 141 15.10 22.39 0.86
CA ARG A 141 15.48 21.40 -0.17
C ARG A 141 14.44 20.29 -0.35
N THR A 142 13.15 20.59 -0.14
CA THR A 142 12.08 19.65 -0.43
C THR A 142 12.02 19.38 -1.93
N LEU A 143 11.95 18.10 -2.33
CA LEU A 143 11.76 17.73 -3.73
C LEU A 143 10.35 18.13 -4.16
N TYR A 144 10.28 18.98 -5.17
CA TYR A 144 9.06 19.64 -5.60
C TYR A 144 8.94 19.61 -7.11
N SER A 145 7.74 19.37 -7.61
CA SER A 145 7.34 19.65 -8.99
C SER A 145 5.92 20.22 -9.02
N GLU A 146 5.45 20.61 -10.20
CA GLU A 146 4.08 21.03 -10.39
C GLU A 146 3.57 20.66 -11.78
N THR A 147 2.26 20.58 -11.89
CA THR A 147 1.51 20.50 -13.15
C THR A 147 0.67 21.77 -13.30
N ASP A 148 -0.16 21.86 -14.34
CA ASP A 148 -1.04 23.02 -14.50
C ASP A 148 -2.08 23.09 -13.38
N SER A 149 -2.54 21.94 -12.88
CA SER A 149 -3.54 21.87 -11.82
C SER A 149 -3.00 21.66 -10.42
N SER A 150 -1.74 21.21 -10.23
CA SER A 150 -1.29 20.65 -8.95
C SER A 150 0.12 21.06 -8.53
N HIS A 151 0.33 21.20 -7.23
CA HIS A 151 1.64 21.20 -6.58
C HIS A 151 1.97 19.79 -6.11
N LEU A 152 3.20 19.33 -6.34
CA LEU A 152 3.66 18.02 -5.93
C LEU A 152 4.85 18.16 -4.98
N VAL A 153 4.79 17.47 -3.83
CA VAL A 153 5.95 17.26 -2.97
C VAL A 153 6.27 15.78 -2.89
N LEU A 154 7.57 15.48 -3.01
CA LEU A 154 8.09 14.11 -2.95
C LEU A 154 8.84 13.93 -1.64
N LEU A 155 8.34 13.01 -0.82
CA LEU A 155 8.78 12.78 0.54
C LEU A 155 9.37 11.37 0.64
N PRO A 156 10.71 11.20 0.61
CA PRO A 156 11.33 9.88 0.71
C PRO A 156 11.10 9.26 2.10
N TYR A 157 10.95 7.95 2.15
CA TYR A 157 10.91 7.15 3.38
C TYR A 157 12.25 6.46 3.63
N GLY A 158 12.62 6.30 4.90
CA GLY A 158 13.79 5.53 5.32
C GLY A 158 15.09 5.96 4.61
N ALA A 159 15.74 5.04 3.90
CA ALA A 159 16.93 5.29 3.09
C ALA A 159 16.65 6.06 1.79
N GLY A 160 15.40 6.08 1.31
CA GLY A 160 14.95 6.79 0.12
C GLY A 160 14.53 5.91 -1.05
N ARG A 161 14.45 4.59 -0.88
CA ARG A 161 13.95 3.66 -1.92
C ARG A 161 12.45 3.86 -2.20
N PHE A 162 11.68 4.15 -1.16
CA PHE A 162 10.25 4.49 -1.27
C PHE A 162 10.07 5.99 -1.14
N THR A 163 9.16 6.56 -1.91
CA THR A 163 8.84 7.98 -1.88
C THR A 163 7.34 8.18 -1.92
N GLY A 164 6.81 8.93 -0.95
CA GLY A 164 5.43 9.39 -0.96
C GLY A 164 5.32 10.62 -1.85
N VAL A 165 4.40 10.59 -2.81
CA VAL A 165 4.07 11.75 -3.65
C VAL A 165 2.76 12.34 -3.15
N ILE A 166 2.80 13.59 -2.70
CA ILE A 166 1.60 14.31 -2.28
C ILE A 166 1.30 15.35 -3.35
N ALA A 167 0.20 15.14 -4.07
CA ALA A 167 -0.34 16.09 -5.03
C ALA A 167 -1.45 16.92 -4.38
N LEU A 168 -1.24 18.23 -4.32
CA LEU A 168 -2.20 19.21 -3.81
C LEU A 168 -2.73 20.04 -4.99
N PRO A 169 -4.02 19.97 -5.32
CA PRO A 169 -4.61 20.83 -6.34
C PRO A 169 -4.39 22.32 -6.01
N LYS A 170 -4.09 23.13 -7.02
CA LYS A 170 -3.88 24.59 -6.90
C LYS A 170 -5.16 25.36 -6.56
N LYS A 171 -6.32 24.73 -6.80
CA LYS A 171 -7.65 25.26 -6.48
C LYS A 171 -8.34 24.31 -5.50
N GLU A 172 -9.25 24.84 -4.68
CA GLU A 172 -10.03 24.04 -3.74
C GLU A 172 -11.24 23.38 -4.43
N GLY A 173 -11.74 22.30 -3.80
CA GLY A 173 -13.02 21.68 -4.13
C GLY A 173 -12.95 20.42 -5.01
N PRO A 174 -14.08 19.68 -5.11
CA PRO A 174 -14.17 18.40 -5.82
C PRO A 174 -13.68 18.44 -7.27
N ALA A 175 -14.06 19.50 -8.00
CA ALA A 175 -13.74 19.64 -9.41
C ALA A 175 -12.23 19.83 -9.64
N ALA A 176 -11.56 20.57 -8.75
CA ALA A 176 -10.12 20.74 -8.82
C ALA A 176 -9.38 19.43 -8.52
N LEU A 177 -9.86 18.66 -7.54
CA LEU A 177 -9.29 17.34 -7.25
C LEU A 177 -9.49 16.36 -8.42
N ALA A 178 -10.69 16.31 -9.01
CA ALA A 178 -10.95 15.47 -10.16
C ALA A 178 -10.09 15.88 -11.37
N GLY A 179 -9.96 17.19 -11.63
CA GLY A 179 -9.08 17.72 -12.67
C GLY A 179 -7.62 17.35 -12.46
N ALA A 180 -7.13 17.42 -11.22
CA ALA A 180 -5.77 17.01 -10.87
C ALA A 180 -5.51 15.53 -11.13
N VAL A 181 -6.44 14.65 -10.76
CA VAL A 181 -6.34 13.22 -11.05
C VAL A 181 -6.36 12.97 -12.56
N SER A 182 -7.27 13.61 -13.30
CA SER A 182 -7.34 13.47 -14.75
C SER A 182 -6.06 13.93 -15.45
N GLU A 183 -5.44 15.04 -15.02
CA GLU A 183 -4.19 15.52 -15.61
C GLU A 183 -3.02 14.57 -15.32
N LEU A 184 -2.86 14.16 -14.06
CA LEU A 184 -1.77 13.27 -13.64
C LEU A 184 -1.82 11.90 -14.34
N PHE A 185 -3.01 11.44 -14.72
CA PHE A 185 -3.23 10.14 -15.37
C PHE A 185 -3.83 10.26 -16.78
N ALA A 186 -3.64 11.39 -17.46
CA ALA A 186 -4.17 11.62 -18.81
C ALA A 186 -3.62 10.62 -19.85
N ASP A 187 -2.35 10.24 -19.71
CA ASP A 187 -1.69 9.20 -20.50
C ASP A 187 -0.67 8.42 -19.66
N ALA A 188 -0.15 7.33 -20.22
CA ALA A 188 0.78 6.42 -19.54
C ALA A 188 2.07 7.09 -19.05
N GLY A 189 2.45 8.24 -19.61
CA GLY A 189 3.66 8.99 -19.24
C GLY A 189 3.41 10.24 -18.40
N SER A 190 2.16 10.73 -18.26
CA SER A 190 1.85 11.99 -17.57
C SER A 190 2.42 12.04 -16.16
N PHE A 191 2.13 11.03 -15.35
CA PHE A 191 2.63 10.95 -13.99
C PHE A 191 4.16 10.91 -13.94
N SER A 192 4.78 10.08 -14.77
CA SER A 192 6.24 9.95 -14.83
C SER A 192 6.93 11.27 -15.22
N ARG A 193 6.36 12.03 -16.16
CA ARG A 193 6.87 13.37 -16.54
C ARG A 193 6.76 14.35 -15.37
N ALA A 194 5.64 14.35 -14.64
CA ALA A 194 5.46 15.19 -13.46
C ALA A 194 6.48 14.89 -12.35
N LEU A 195 6.86 13.61 -12.17
CA LEU A 195 7.90 13.21 -11.21
C LEU A 195 9.31 13.56 -11.69
N ALA A 196 9.59 13.43 -13.00
CA ALA A 196 10.89 13.73 -13.57
C ALA A 196 11.25 15.23 -13.50
N ALA A 197 10.25 16.11 -13.50
CA ALA A 197 10.42 17.56 -13.39
C ALA A 197 10.78 18.06 -11.96
N GLN A 198 10.94 17.14 -11.00
CA GLN A 198 11.21 17.51 -9.62
C GLN A 198 12.57 18.20 -9.45
N HIS A 199 12.62 19.16 -8.52
CA HIS A 199 13.85 19.84 -8.12
C HIS A 199 13.78 20.24 -6.65
N PRO A 200 14.93 20.41 -5.96
CA PRO A 200 14.95 20.94 -4.60
C PRO A 200 14.39 22.37 -4.57
N ARG A 201 13.40 22.61 -3.70
CA ARG A 201 12.79 23.92 -3.48
C ARG A 201 12.59 24.18 -1.99
N HIS A 202 12.61 25.45 -1.60
CA HIS A 202 12.16 25.86 -0.27
C HIS A 202 10.64 25.72 -0.18
N VAL A 203 10.17 24.86 0.72
CA VAL A 203 8.75 24.58 0.93
C VAL A 203 8.44 24.61 2.43
N VAL A 204 7.42 25.41 2.78
CA VAL A 204 6.74 25.35 4.08
C VAL A 204 5.58 24.37 3.93
N LEU A 205 5.75 23.16 4.45
CA LEU A 205 4.81 22.05 4.29
C LEU A 205 3.94 21.89 5.54
N SER A 206 2.63 21.82 5.34
CA SER A 206 1.66 21.37 6.33
C SER A 206 0.95 20.13 5.80
N LEU A 207 1.08 19.00 6.49
CA LEU A 207 0.57 17.71 6.05
C LEU A 207 -0.21 17.05 7.21
N PRO A 208 -1.50 16.72 7.06
CA PRO A 208 -2.23 16.00 8.09
C PRO A 208 -1.57 14.64 8.35
N ARG A 209 -1.51 14.23 9.61
CA ARG A 209 -1.21 12.84 9.95
C ARG A 209 -2.41 11.98 9.55
N PHE A 210 -2.19 10.98 8.70
CA PHE A 210 -3.26 10.12 8.20
C PHE A 210 -2.91 8.64 8.28
N LYS A 211 -3.97 7.83 8.38
CA LYS A 211 -3.97 6.40 8.11
C LYS A 211 -5.11 6.16 7.13
N VAL A 212 -4.82 5.45 6.04
CA VAL A 212 -5.82 5.07 5.05
C VAL A 212 -6.02 3.56 5.16
N ASP A 213 -7.25 3.14 5.45
CA ASP A 213 -7.71 1.76 5.27
C ASP A 213 -8.75 1.78 4.17
N TYR A 214 -8.42 1.20 3.02
CA TYR A 214 -9.32 1.16 1.88
C TYR A 214 -10.46 0.14 2.05
N GLY A 215 -10.42 -0.67 3.11
CA GLY A 215 -11.31 -1.80 3.30
C GLY A 215 -11.04 -2.93 2.31
N ALA A 216 -11.75 -4.04 2.47
CA ALA A 216 -11.77 -5.11 1.48
C ALA A 216 -12.78 -4.75 0.39
N LYS A 217 -12.33 -4.67 -0.86
CA LYS A 217 -13.21 -4.36 -2.01
C LYS A 217 -13.04 -5.37 -3.12
N SER A 218 -14.14 -5.64 -3.80
CA SER A 218 -14.14 -6.36 -5.07
C SER A 218 -13.54 -5.49 -6.17
N LEU A 219 -12.52 -6.01 -6.86
CA LEU A 219 -11.98 -5.45 -8.09
C LEU A 219 -12.71 -5.95 -9.33
N LYS A 220 -13.61 -6.94 -9.20
CA LYS A 220 -14.34 -7.54 -10.32
C LYS A 220 -15.06 -6.51 -11.22
N PRO A 221 -15.77 -5.47 -10.70
CA PRO A 221 -16.39 -4.47 -11.56
C PRO A 221 -15.38 -3.70 -12.41
N ALA A 222 -14.27 -3.27 -11.82
CA ALA A 222 -13.21 -2.54 -12.52
C ALA A 222 -12.52 -3.43 -13.57
N LEU A 223 -12.19 -4.67 -13.21
CA LEU A 223 -11.59 -5.65 -14.13
C LEU A 223 -12.51 -5.95 -15.32
N LYS A 224 -13.82 -6.09 -15.09
CA LYS A 224 -14.81 -6.22 -16.17
C LYS A 224 -14.87 -4.99 -17.06
N GLY A 225 -14.83 -3.79 -16.47
CA GLY A 225 -14.76 -2.53 -17.23
C GLY A 225 -13.51 -2.42 -18.12
N MET A 226 -12.42 -3.09 -17.73
CA MET A 226 -11.19 -3.20 -18.53
C MET A 226 -11.17 -4.38 -19.51
N GLY A 227 -12.26 -5.14 -19.64
CA GLY A 227 -12.40 -6.24 -20.61
C GLY A 227 -12.10 -7.64 -20.06
N VAL A 228 -11.72 -7.79 -18.79
CA VAL A 228 -11.57 -9.11 -18.16
C VAL A 228 -12.95 -9.63 -17.79
N VAL A 229 -13.58 -10.40 -18.67
CA VAL A 229 -14.96 -10.88 -18.49
C VAL A 229 -15.06 -12.40 -18.41
N SER A 230 -14.32 -13.13 -19.25
CA SER A 230 -14.41 -14.59 -19.36
C SER A 230 -14.03 -15.32 -18.07
N GLY A 231 -13.02 -14.82 -17.35
CA GLY A 231 -12.57 -15.41 -16.09
C GLY A 231 -13.59 -15.37 -14.94
N PHE A 232 -14.67 -14.59 -15.08
CA PHE A 232 -15.71 -14.40 -14.07
C PHE A 232 -17.00 -15.20 -14.33
N ARG A 233 -16.95 -16.21 -15.21
CA ARG A 233 -18.11 -17.03 -15.59
C ARG A 233 -17.70 -18.50 -15.68
N PRO A 234 -18.63 -19.45 -15.42
CA PRO A 234 -18.39 -20.87 -15.71
C PRO A 234 -18.05 -21.09 -17.19
N GLY A 235 -17.24 -22.10 -17.49
CA GLY A 235 -16.94 -22.47 -18.89
C GLY A 235 -15.55 -23.06 -19.17
N GLY A 236 -14.88 -23.66 -18.19
CA GLY A 236 -13.61 -24.38 -18.44
C GLY A 236 -12.39 -23.50 -18.72
N GLY A 237 -12.42 -22.21 -18.37
CA GLY A 237 -11.30 -21.28 -18.62
C GLY A 237 -10.07 -21.49 -17.72
N PHE A 238 -10.16 -22.35 -16.69
CA PHE A 238 -9.14 -22.50 -15.65
C PHE A 238 -8.62 -23.94 -15.50
N LEU A 239 -8.60 -24.73 -16.58
CA LEU A 239 -8.16 -26.14 -16.53
C LEU A 239 -6.68 -26.33 -16.12
N ARG A 240 -5.85 -25.29 -16.27
CA ARG A 240 -4.47 -25.28 -15.75
C ARG A 240 -4.37 -25.00 -14.26
N MET A 241 -5.44 -24.47 -13.65
CA MET A 241 -5.56 -24.25 -12.20
C MET A 241 -6.18 -25.46 -11.51
N THR A 242 -7.22 -26.04 -12.09
CA THR A 242 -7.97 -27.18 -11.53
C THR A 242 -8.53 -28.04 -12.64
N ALA A 243 -8.60 -29.35 -12.43
CA ALA A 243 -9.20 -30.28 -13.39
C ALA A 243 -10.73 -30.14 -13.47
N ASP A 244 -11.35 -29.44 -12.52
CA ASP A 244 -12.79 -29.19 -12.50
C ASP A 244 -13.17 -28.02 -13.45
N PRO A 245 -13.88 -28.29 -14.56
CA PRO A 245 -14.26 -27.27 -15.54
C PRO A 245 -15.33 -26.28 -15.02
N SER A 246 -15.99 -26.60 -13.89
CA SER A 246 -16.99 -25.74 -13.27
C SER A 246 -16.37 -24.56 -12.51
N VAL A 247 -15.06 -24.61 -12.21
CA VAL A 247 -14.39 -23.56 -11.46
C VAL A 247 -14.13 -22.32 -12.32
N PHE A 248 -14.47 -21.17 -11.75
CA PHE A 248 -14.21 -19.84 -12.28
C PHE A 248 -13.88 -18.88 -11.14
N ILE A 249 -13.31 -17.72 -11.44
CA ILE A 249 -13.04 -16.71 -10.40
C ILE A 249 -14.36 -16.02 -10.07
N GLN A 250 -14.90 -16.24 -8.88
CA GLN A 250 -16.06 -15.52 -8.40
C GLN A 250 -15.71 -14.06 -8.14
N ASP A 251 -14.57 -13.77 -7.53
CA ASP A 251 -14.17 -12.40 -7.21
C ASP A 251 -12.65 -12.23 -7.08
N VAL A 252 -12.20 -10.97 -7.17
CA VAL A 252 -10.84 -10.53 -6.84
C VAL A 252 -10.95 -9.52 -5.72
N LEU A 253 -10.53 -9.91 -4.52
CA LEU A 253 -10.64 -9.13 -3.31
C LEU A 253 -9.32 -8.40 -3.04
N HIS A 254 -9.41 -7.08 -2.92
CA HIS A 254 -8.26 -6.23 -2.62
C HIS A 254 -8.46 -5.47 -1.31
N LYS A 255 -7.45 -5.50 -0.45
CA LYS A 255 -7.39 -4.66 0.74
C LYS A 255 -6.04 -3.97 0.83
N ALA A 256 -6.06 -2.65 1.01
CA ALA A 256 -4.87 -1.84 1.17
C ALA A 256 -4.95 -1.00 2.45
N VAL A 257 -3.87 -1.04 3.24
CA VAL A 257 -3.70 -0.20 4.42
C VAL A 257 -2.38 0.55 4.30
N ILE A 258 -2.46 1.88 4.39
CA ILE A 258 -1.31 2.78 4.37
C ILE A 258 -1.27 3.53 5.68
N GLU A 259 -0.17 3.42 6.41
CA GLU A 259 0.05 4.14 7.66
C GLU A 259 1.29 5.02 7.57
N VAL A 260 1.10 6.32 7.73
CA VAL A 260 2.18 7.30 7.71
C VAL A 260 2.40 7.86 9.12
N ARG A 261 3.64 7.85 9.60
CA ARG A 261 4.01 8.32 10.94
C ARG A 261 4.95 9.53 10.88
N ALA A 262 4.70 10.52 11.75
CA ALA A 262 5.60 11.65 11.98
C ALA A 262 6.93 11.19 12.60
N PHE A 263 6.84 10.36 13.65
CA PHE A 263 7.90 9.56 14.30
C PHE A 263 7.29 8.73 15.47
N CYS A 264 7.94 7.65 15.88
CA CYS A 264 7.90 7.11 17.25
C CYS A 264 9.26 6.47 17.60
N PRO A 265 9.86 6.82 18.74
CA PRO A 265 10.64 5.88 19.53
C PRO A 265 10.10 5.91 20.95
N CYS A 266 9.70 4.76 21.47
CA CYS A 266 9.55 4.63 22.91
C CYS A 266 10.95 4.76 23.53
N ILE A 267 11.27 5.92 24.10
CA ILE A 267 12.04 6.02 25.35
C ILE A 267 11.32 7.03 26.24
N ARG A 268 10.26 6.57 26.90
CA ARG A 268 10.00 6.98 28.28
C ARG A 268 10.72 5.98 29.17
N GLY A 269 11.91 6.34 29.63
CA GLY A 269 12.48 5.88 30.89
C GLY A 269 13.01 7.16 31.53
N GLY A 270 12.46 7.70 32.60
CA GLY A 270 11.94 7.02 33.78
C GLY A 270 12.92 7.35 34.90
N GLY A 271 12.61 8.40 35.67
CA GLY A 271 13.49 8.86 36.74
C GLY A 271 12.98 10.06 37.53
N ASP A 272 11.66 10.28 37.61
CA ASP A 272 11.12 10.97 38.78
C ASP A 272 11.10 9.96 39.93
N ARG A 273 11.93 10.19 40.94
CA ARG A 273 11.83 9.50 42.22
C ARG A 273 11.68 10.56 43.31
N ALA A 274 10.43 10.87 43.65
CA ALA A 274 10.09 11.59 44.86
C ALA A 274 10.29 10.68 46.09
N THR A 275 11.01 11.22 47.08
CA THR A 275 10.82 11.10 48.54
C THR A 275 10.50 9.72 49.16
N HIS A 276 11.44 9.18 49.95
CA HIS A 276 11.34 9.04 51.43
C HIS A 276 12.56 8.30 52.00
N GLY A 277 13.06 8.74 53.15
CA GLY A 277 14.07 8.01 53.92
C GLY A 277 14.79 8.85 54.95
N ALA A 278 14.12 9.18 56.06
CA ALA A 278 14.76 9.67 57.28
C ALA A 278 15.56 8.54 57.96
N ARG A 279 16.82 8.83 58.32
CA ARG A 279 17.70 8.24 59.36
C ARG A 279 19.02 9.01 59.23
N GLY A 280 19.61 9.68 60.21
CA GLY A 280 19.72 9.39 61.64
C GLY A 280 21.19 9.06 61.94
N GLY A 281 21.89 9.95 62.67
CA GLY A 281 23.27 9.80 63.16
C GLY A 281 24.30 10.58 62.32
N GLY A 282 25.25 11.35 62.85
CA GLY A 282 25.73 11.54 64.22
C GLY A 282 27.25 11.79 64.16
N GLY A 283 27.73 12.88 64.81
CA GLY A 283 29.15 13.17 65.08
C GLY A 283 29.97 13.68 63.87
N GLY A 284 30.87 14.64 63.98
CA GLY A 284 31.40 15.41 65.10
C GLY A 284 32.77 15.98 64.72
N GLY A 285 33.12 17.13 65.30
CA GLY A 285 34.52 17.53 65.57
C GLY A 285 35.16 18.52 64.59
N GLY A 286 35.64 19.64 65.16
CA GLY A 286 36.68 20.49 64.58
C GLY A 286 36.33 21.97 64.56
#